data_AF-A0A3B9HAZ9-F1
#
_entry.id   AF-A0A3B9HAZ9-F1
#
_cell.length_a   1.000
_cell.length_b   1.000
_cell.length_c   1.000
_cell.angle_alpha   90.00
_cell.angle_beta   90.00
_cell.angle_gamma   90.00
#
_symmetry.space_group_name_H-M   'P 1'
#
loop_
_entity.id
_entity.type
_entity.pdbx_description
1 polymer ?
#
loop_
_entity_poly.entity_id
_entity_poly.type
_entity_poly.pdbx_seq_one_letter_code
_entity_poly.pdbx_strand_id
1 'polypeptide(L)' 'MRIKKRTLNELRQTKDCHYVVPNYDRENLSTTVAQDYIQKMKEDDRLSQISIVNFVQYLAKNNLRIVKDS' A
#
# COMPACT_ATOMS: atom_id res chain seq x y z
N MET A 1 -42.98 -0.77 23.15
CA MET A 1 -42.06 -1.87 22.81
C MET A 1 -41.22 -2.21 24.04
N ARG A 2 -41.37 -3.41 24.63
CA ARG A 2 -40.51 -3.85 25.75
C ARG A 2 -39.16 -4.32 25.20
N ILE A 3 -38.09 -3.64 25.55
CA ILE A 3 -36.72 -4.07 25.22
C ILE A 3 -36.44 -5.34 26.05
N LYS A 4 -36.36 -6.51 25.40
CA LYS A 4 -35.96 -7.76 26.06
C LYS A 4 -34.51 -7.61 26.51
N LYS A 5 -34.26 -7.67 27.82
CA LYS A 5 -32.91 -7.74 28.39
C LYS A 5 -32.34 -9.14 28.11
N ARG A 6 -31.29 -9.21 27.30
CA ARG A 6 -30.58 -10.46 27.00
C ARG A 6 -29.68 -10.85 28.17
N THR A 7 -29.55 -12.15 28.41
CA THR A 7 -28.64 -12.66 29.44
C THR A 7 -27.17 -12.48 29.03
N LEU A 8 -26.25 -12.44 30.00
CA LEU A 8 -24.81 -12.36 29.73
C LEU A 8 -24.31 -13.50 28.83
N ASN A 9 -24.94 -14.68 28.89
CA ASN A 9 -24.62 -15.81 28.02
C ASN A 9 -25.07 -15.58 26.58
N GLU A 10 -26.27 -15.02 26.35
CA GLU A 10 -26.74 -14.66 25.01
C GLU A 10 -25.84 -13.62 24.33
N LEU A 11 -25.29 -12.67 25.10
CA LEU A 11 -24.34 -11.68 24.60
C LEU A 11 -22.96 -12.28 24.29
N ARG A 12 -22.53 -13.30 25.04
CA ARG A 12 -21.26 -14.01 24.81
C ARG A 12 -21.33 -14.90 23.56
N GLN A 13 -22.47 -15.52 23.30
CA GLN A 13 -22.70 -16.36 22.11
C GLN A 13 -22.66 -15.58 20.79
N THR A 14 -22.96 -14.27 20.81
CA THR A 14 -22.85 -13.42 19.61
C THR A 14 -21.44 -12.94 19.28
N LYS A 15 -20.44 -13.24 20.12
CA LYS A 15 -19.06 -12.77 19.94
C LYS A 15 -18.18 -13.66 19.06
N ASP A 16 -18.69 -14.80 18.61
CA ASP A 16 -18.04 -15.62 17.57
C ASP A 16 -18.29 -15.04 16.16
N CYS A 17 -18.19 -13.71 16.04
CA CYS A 17 -18.17 -13.07 14.74
C CYS A 17 -16.84 -13.41 14.06
N HIS A 18 -16.90 -14.18 12.98
CA HIS A 18 -15.77 -14.46 12.11
C HIS A 18 -15.23 -13.13 11.54
N TYR A 19 -14.23 -12.56 12.20
CA TYR A 19 -13.54 -11.39 11.69
C TYR A 19 -12.55 -11.86 10.61
N VAL A 20 -12.97 -11.76 9.36
CA VAL A 20 -12.04 -11.89 8.24
C VAL A 20 -11.19 -10.64 8.24
N VAL A 21 -9.91 -10.76 8.57
CA VAL A 21 -8.94 -9.69 8.35
C VAL A 21 -8.97 -9.40 6.84
N PRO A 22 -9.29 -8.18 6.41
CA PRO A 22 -9.24 -7.85 4.99
C PRO A 22 -7.86 -8.22 4.46
N ASN A 23 -7.82 -8.93 3.33
CA ASN A 23 -6.56 -9.16 2.64
C ASN A 23 -5.98 -7.78 2.32
N TYR A 24 -4.97 -7.37 3.06
CA TYR A 24 -4.20 -6.19 2.74
C TYR A 24 -3.28 -6.61 1.60
N ASP A 25 -3.76 -6.45 0.37
CA ASP A 25 -2.91 -6.55 -0.80
C ASP A 25 -1.75 -5.59 -0.56
N ARG A 26 -0.56 -6.14 -0.33
CA ARG A 26 0.64 -5.33 -0.14
C ARG A 26 0.88 -4.64 -1.46
N GLU A 27 0.51 -3.37 -1.53
CA GLU A 27 0.90 -2.52 -2.66
C GLU A 27 2.42 -2.61 -2.80
N ASN A 28 2.87 -3.01 -3.98
CA ASN A 28 4.28 -3.14 -4.25
C ASN A 28 4.85 -1.72 -4.43
N LEU A 29 5.32 -1.16 -3.31
CA LEU A 29 5.85 0.20 -3.23
C LEU A 29 6.94 0.46 -4.29
N SER A 30 7.76 -0.55 -4.60
CA SER A 30 8.81 -0.45 -5.62
C SER A 30 8.22 -0.20 -7.01
N THR A 31 7.11 -0.85 -7.35
CA THR A 31 6.43 -0.59 -8.62
C THR A 31 5.80 0.79 -8.66
N THR A 32 5.22 1.27 -7.56
CA THR A 32 4.64 2.63 -7.47
C THR A 32 5.71 3.70 -7.70
N VAL A 33 6.87 3.58 -7.04
CA VAL A 33 8.00 4.51 -7.21
C VAL A 33 8.50 4.54 -8.66
N ALA A 34 8.56 3.38 -9.33
CA ALA A 34 8.98 3.32 -10.72
C ALA A 34 7.94 3.98 -11.66
N GLN A 35 6.66 3.78 -11.39
CA GLN A 35 5.56 4.40 -12.14
C GLN A 35 5.57 5.92 -11.98
N ASP A 36 5.74 6.42 -10.75
CA ASP A 36 5.83 7.86 -10.46
C ASP A 36 6.98 8.53 -11.23
N TYR A 37 8.14 7.88 -11.28
CA TYR A 37 9.28 8.37 -12.06
C TYR A 37 8.95 8.48 -13.55
N ILE A 38 8.35 7.43 -14.13
CA ILE A 38 7.97 7.41 -15.55
C ILE A 38 6.92 8.48 -15.84
N GLN A 39 5.93 8.63 -14.96
CA GLN A 39 4.89 9.64 -15.09
C GLN A 39 5.49 11.05 -15.07
N LYS A 40 6.39 11.34 -14.13
CA LYS A 40 7.09 12.63 -14.07
C LYS A 40 7.89 12.92 -15.33
N MET A 41 8.55 11.90 -15.90
CA MET A 41 9.29 12.05 -17.17
C MET A 41 8.37 12.27 -18.37
N LYS A 42 7.15 11.72 -18.36
CA LYS A 42 6.11 11.99 -19.36
C LYS A 42 5.59 13.42 -19.25
N GLU A 43 5.29 13.88 -18.04
CA GLU A 43 4.79 15.24 -17.78
C GLU A 43 5.80 16.30 -18.20
N ASP A 44 7.10 16.02 -18.02
CA ASP A 44 8.18 16.92 -18.41
C ASP A 44 8.61 16.79 -19.89
N ASP A 45 7.94 15.96 -20.70
CA ASP A 45 8.30 15.61 -22.10
C ASP A 45 9.76 15.14 -22.26
N ARG A 46 10.31 14.53 -21.20
CA ARG A 46 11.69 14.03 -21.11
C ARG A 46 11.78 12.51 -21.26
N LEU A 47 10.84 11.91 -21.98
CA LEU A 47 10.78 10.46 -22.23
C LEU A 47 12.09 9.90 -22.81
N SER A 48 12.78 10.66 -23.67
CA SER A 48 14.08 10.29 -24.24
C SER A 48 15.22 10.21 -23.22
N GLN A 49 15.04 10.80 -22.03
CA GLN A 49 16.00 10.80 -20.94
C GLN A 49 15.72 9.74 -19.89
N ILE A 50 14.76 8.83 -20.12
CA ILE A 50 14.55 7.67 -19.24
C ILE A 50 15.78 6.78 -19.34
N SER A 51 16.63 6.86 -18.31
CA SER A 51 17.83 6.07 -18.16
C SER A 51 17.95 5.57 -16.72
N ILE A 52 18.61 4.43 -16.54
CA ILE A 52 18.86 3.87 -15.20
C ILE A 52 19.62 4.88 -14.33
N VAL A 53 20.54 5.64 -14.91
CA VAL A 53 21.31 6.67 -14.20
C VAL A 53 20.37 7.76 -13.65
N ASN A 54 19.46 8.27 -14.47
CA ASN A 54 18.50 9.31 -14.07
C ASN A 54 17.48 8.78 -13.06
N PHE A 55 17.11 7.50 -13.16
CA PHE A 55 16.27 6.85 -12.16
C PHE A 55 16.97 6.74 -10.81
N VAL A 56 18.24 6.31 -10.78
CA VAL A 56 19.04 6.24 -9.54
C VAL A 56 19.21 7.64 -8.92
N GLN A 57 19.43 8.68 -9.72
CA GLN A 57 19.46 10.06 -9.23
C GLN A 57 18.11 10.51 -8.66
N TYR A 58 17.01 10.13 -9.30
CA TYR A 58 15.66 10.39 -8.78
C TYR A 58 15.46 9.71 -7.42
N LEU A 59 15.87 8.44 -7.27
CA LEU A 59 15.79 7.74 -5.98
C LEU A 59 16.59 8.49 -4.91
N ALA A 60 17.82 8.88 -5.20
CA ALA A 60 18.67 9.62 -4.27
C ALA A 60 18.05 10.96 -3.84
N LYS A 61 17.45 11.72 -4.78
CA LYS A 61 16.76 12.99 -4.49
C LYS A 61 15.52 12.82 -3.60
N ASN A 62 14.85 11.67 -3.67
CA ASN A 62 13.67 11.36 -2.87
C ASN A 62 14.02 10.54 -1.61
N ASN A 63 15.30 10.46 -1.23
CA ASN A 63 15.77 9.67 -0.08
C ASN A 63 15.44 8.17 -0.15
N LEU A 64 15.28 7.63 -1.36
CA LEU A 64 15.04 6.21 -1.62
C LEU A 64 16.36 5.50 -1.91
N ARG A 65 16.48 4.25 -1.48
CA ARG A 65 17.67 3.42 -1.68
C ARG A 65 17.27 2.04 -2.17
N ILE A 66 18.07 1.49 -3.08
CA ILE A 66 17.92 0.12 -3.55
C ILE A 66 18.47 -0.80 -2.46
N VAL A 67 17.64 -1.70 -1.95
CA VAL A 67 18.03 -2.72 -0.99
C VAL A 67 18.00 -4.07 -1.70
N LYS A 68 19.05 -4.86 -1.52
CA LYS A 68 19.09 -6.23 -2.01
C LYS A 68 18.25 -7.10 -1.07
N ASP A 69 17.17 -7.68 -1.58
CA ASP A 69 16.47 -8.73 -0.84
C ASP A 69 17.39 -9.96 -0.74
N SER A 70 17.51 -10.49 0.47
CA SER A 70 18.42 -11.58 0.84
C SER A 70 17.88 -12.93 0.42
#